data_AF-A0A8X6VE23-F1
#
_entry.id   AF-A0A8X6VE23-F1
#
_cell.length_a   1.000
_cell.length_b   1.000
_cell.length_c   1.000
_cell.angle_alpha   90.00
_cell.angle_beta   90.00
_cell.angle_gamma   90.00
#
_symmetry.space_group_name_H-M   'P 1'
#
loop_
_entity.id
_entity.type
_entity.pdbx_description
1 polymer ?
#
loop_
_entity_poly.entity_id
_entity_poly.type
_entity_poly.pdbx_seq_one_letter_code
_entity_poly.pdbx_strand_id
1 'polypeptide(L)'
;MERRFQVDKDFERQYKNFMIEYESLGHMIPVENNVKSMDSKIYFLPHHAVMKGDSVSTKLRVVFDGTCKPSNGNSLNSILGIGKMLQPDLFTILVKFRLNRTAFSADIQQMYRQILIDQEDQNFQCIVWRESKDSPIREYKLCTVTYGTASAPYLATRC
;
A
#
# COMPACT_ATOMS: atom_id res chain seq x y z
N MET A 1 8.80 13.42 -7.08
CA MET A 1 9.68 12.25 -6.81
C MET A 1 11.02 12.37 -7.54
N GLU A 2 11.04 12.51 -8.86
CA GLU A 2 12.28 12.50 -9.65
C GLU A 2 13.29 13.60 -9.32
N ARG A 3 12.82 14.80 -8.96
CA ARG A 3 13.71 15.87 -8.48
C ARG A 3 14.49 15.43 -7.23
N ARG A 4 13.86 14.67 -6.33
CA ARG A 4 14.51 14.13 -5.13
C ARG A 4 15.51 13.03 -5.48
N PHE A 5 15.22 12.20 -6.47
CA PHE A 5 16.16 11.17 -6.96
C PHE A 5 17.46 11.77 -7.56
N GLN A 6 17.40 12.98 -8.10
CA GLN A 6 18.60 13.66 -8.60
C GLN A 6 19.52 14.12 -7.46
N VAL A 7 18.95 14.45 -6.31
CA VAL A 7 19.69 14.98 -5.14
C VAL A 7 20.15 13.86 -4.22
N ASP A 8 19.31 12.86 -4.00
CA ASP A 8 19.55 11.77 -3.04
C ASP A 8 19.53 10.41 -3.74
N LYS A 9 20.73 9.92 -4.04
CA LYS A 9 20.94 8.65 -4.76
C LYS A 9 20.64 7.43 -3.91
N ASP A 10 20.79 7.52 -2.59
CA ASP A 10 20.44 6.41 -1.70
C ASP A 10 18.92 6.27 -1.60
N PHE A 11 18.20 7.39 -1.50
CA PHE A 11 16.73 7.40 -1.56
C PHE A 11 16.22 6.85 -2.90
N GLU A 12 16.82 7.25 -4.03
CA GLU A 12 16.48 6.68 -5.34
C GLU A 12 16.65 5.16 -5.36
N ARG A 13 17.81 4.65 -4.91
CA ARG A 13 18.11 3.21 -4.88
C ARG A 13 17.13 2.44 -4.00
N GLN A 14 16.90 2.90 -2.77
CA GLN A 14 15.99 2.22 -1.84
C GLN A 14 14.55 2.22 -2.37
N TYR A 15 14.12 3.32 -3.01
CA TYR A 15 12.81 3.40 -3.63
C TYR A 15 12.66 2.40 -4.77
N LYS A 16 13.64 2.35 -5.68
CA LYS A 16 13.63 1.39 -6.81
C LYS A 16 13.61 -0.05 -6.33
N ASN A 17 14.44 -0.38 -5.33
CA ASN A 17 14.48 -1.72 -4.74
C ASN A 17 13.12 -2.10 -4.16
N PHE A 18 12.44 -1.18 -3.47
CA PHE A 18 11.09 -1.42 -2.99
C PHE A 18 10.13 -1.76 -4.13
N MET A 19 10.14 -1.00 -5.23
CA MET A 19 9.24 -1.22 -6.35
C MET A 19 9.52 -2.56 -7.04
N ILE A 20 10.79 -2.91 -7.24
CA ILE A 20 11.20 -4.19 -7.82
C ILE A 20 10.76 -5.36 -6.92
N GLU A 21 11.00 -5.26 -5.61
CA GLU A 21 10.56 -6.27 -4.64
C GLU A 21 9.03 -6.43 -4.68
N TYR A 22 8.30 -5.31 -4.66
CA TYR A 22 6.84 -5.29 -4.67
C TYR A 22 6.25 -5.98 -5.92
N GLU A 23 6.86 -5.77 -7.09
CA GLU A 23 6.50 -6.47 -8.33
C GLU A 23 6.88 -7.95 -8.28
N SER A 24 8.10 -8.27 -7.83
CA SER A 24 8.62 -9.64 -7.79
C SER A 24 7.81 -10.57 -6.88
N LEU A 25 7.21 -10.01 -5.82
CA LEU A 25 6.33 -10.73 -4.89
C LEU A 25 4.89 -10.86 -5.42
N GLY A 26 4.59 -10.32 -6.61
CA GLY A 26 3.24 -10.31 -7.17
C GLY A 26 2.27 -9.38 -6.44
N HIS A 27 2.77 -8.45 -5.61
CA HIS A 27 1.93 -7.48 -4.92
C HIS A 27 1.47 -6.36 -5.85
N MET A 28 2.13 -6.18 -7.00
CA MET A 28 1.64 -5.38 -8.11
C MET A 28 1.95 -6.04 -9.45
N ILE A 29 1.13 -5.76 -10.45
CA ILE A 29 1.31 -6.24 -11.82
C ILE A 29 1.17 -5.07 -12.80
N PRO A 30 1.90 -5.08 -13.93
CA PRO A 30 1.72 -4.08 -14.98
C PRO A 30 0.32 -4.19 -15.60
N VAL A 31 -0.27 -3.05 -15.92
CA VAL A 31 -1.54 -3.01 -16.66
C VAL A 31 -1.27 -3.23 -18.14
N GLU A 32 -1.88 -4.27 -18.72
CA GLU A 32 -1.79 -4.51 -20.16
C GLU A 32 -2.60 -3.46 -20.95
N ASN A 33 -1.98 -2.85 -21.97
CA ASN A 33 -2.58 -1.80 -22.80
C ASN A 33 -3.86 -2.25 -23.53
N ASN A 34 -4.06 -3.55 -23.73
CA ASN A 34 -5.20 -4.12 -24.47
C ASN A 34 -6.46 -4.33 -23.62
N VAL A 35 -6.40 -4.10 -22.30
CA VAL A 35 -7.51 -4.40 -21.36
C VAL A 35 -8.19 -3.13 -20.84
N LYS A 36 -7.84 -1.95 -21.37
CA LYS A 36 -8.60 -0.72 -21.12
C LYS A 36 -9.90 -0.76 -21.92
N SER A 37 -10.88 -1.56 -21.50
CA SER A 37 -12.26 -1.32 -21.90
C SER A 37 -12.61 0.10 -21.50
N MET A 38 -13.16 0.88 -22.44
CA MET A 38 -13.53 2.29 -22.25
C MET A 38 -14.43 2.53 -21.03
N ASP A 39 -15.09 1.49 -20.52
CA ASP A 39 -16.03 1.53 -19.39
C ASP A 39 -15.44 1.12 -18.03
N SER A 40 -14.17 0.71 -17.95
CA SER A 40 -13.56 0.31 -16.68
C SER A 40 -13.27 1.52 -15.80
N LYS A 41 -13.90 1.59 -14.62
CA LYS A 41 -13.58 2.60 -13.61
C LYS A 41 -12.20 2.32 -13.02
N ILE A 42 -11.29 3.28 -13.16
CA ILE A 42 -9.91 3.18 -12.66
C ILE A 42 -9.64 4.32 -11.68
N TYR A 43 -8.89 4.03 -10.62
CA TYR A 43 -8.43 5.03 -9.66
C TYR A 43 -6.92 4.94 -9.46
N PHE A 44 -6.23 6.07 -9.62
CA PHE A 44 -4.79 6.16 -9.42
C PHE A 44 -4.45 6.71 -8.03
N LEU A 45 -3.73 5.93 -7.25
CA LEU A 45 -3.17 6.29 -5.96
C LEU A 45 -1.83 7.00 -6.14
N PRO A 46 -1.70 8.24 -5.67
CA PRO A 46 -0.39 8.86 -5.51
C PRO A 46 0.43 8.07 -4.51
N HIS A 47 1.72 7.98 -4.77
CA HIS A 47 2.65 7.35 -3.86
C HIS A 47 3.93 8.17 -3.71
N HIS A 48 4.52 8.07 -2.53
CA HIS A 48 5.77 8.75 -2.19
C HIS A 48 6.49 7.93 -1.13
N ALA A 49 7.75 8.24 -0.83
CA ALA A 49 8.46 7.58 0.25
C ALA A 49 8.91 8.53 1.35
N VAL A 50 8.92 8.00 2.55
CA VAL A 50 9.37 8.65 3.78
C VAL A 50 10.55 7.87 4.34
N MET A 51 11.58 8.60 4.76
CA MET A 51 12.74 8.03 5.44
C MET A 51 12.47 8.00 6.94
N LYS A 52 12.65 6.84 7.56
CA LYS A 52 12.55 6.67 9.01
C LYS A 52 13.96 6.45 9.55
N GLY A 53 14.56 7.51 10.10
CA GLY A 53 15.95 7.52 10.57
C GLY A 53 16.26 6.46 11.63
N ASP A 54 15.26 6.09 12.43
CA ASP A 54 15.41 5.19 13.58
C ASP A 54 15.21 3.69 13.23
N SER A 55 14.95 3.36 11.96
CA SER A 55 14.77 1.95 11.56
C SER A 55 16.11 1.29 11.23
N VAL A 56 16.44 0.23 11.97
CA VAL A 56 17.66 -0.56 11.78
C VAL A 56 17.61 -1.40 10.49
N SER A 57 16.43 -1.86 10.07
CA SER A 57 16.25 -2.82 8.96
C SER A 57 15.63 -2.27 7.68
N THR A 58 14.81 -1.20 7.72
CA THR A 58 14.20 -0.63 6.50
C THR A 58 14.03 0.88 6.64
N LYS A 59 15.04 1.63 6.21
CA LYS A 59 15.05 3.10 6.33
C LYS A 59 14.01 3.78 5.45
N LEU A 60 13.60 3.18 4.34
CA LEU A 60 12.61 3.74 3.42
C LEU A 60 11.25 3.02 3.51
N ARG A 61 10.16 3.80 3.58
CA ARG A 61 8.78 3.30 3.48
C ARG A 61 8.05 4.05 2.36
N VAL A 62 7.56 3.31 1.37
CA VAL A 62 6.62 3.88 0.38
C VAL A 62 5.24 3.97 1.02
N VAL A 63 4.56 5.09 0.81
CA VAL A 63 3.22 5.43 1.28
C VAL A 63 2.33 5.59 0.05
N PHE A 64 1.20 4.90 0.06
CA PHE A 64 0.11 5.09 -0.92
C PHE A 64 -0.94 5.99 -0.29
N ASP A 65 -1.27 7.10 -0.93
CA ASP A 65 -2.14 8.12 -0.37
C ASP A 65 -3.57 8.00 -0.90
N GLY A 66 -4.42 7.29 -0.15
CA GLY A 66 -5.85 7.19 -0.43
C GLY A 66 -6.67 8.44 -0.07
N THR A 67 -6.05 9.45 0.56
CA THR A 67 -6.73 10.71 0.96
C THR A 67 -6.57 11.82 -0.07
N CYS A 68 -5.65 11.66 -1.02
CA CYS A 68 -5.45 12.62 -2.09
C CYS A 68 -6.72 12.75 -2.94
N LYS A 69 -7.19 13.98 -3.15
CA LYS A 69 -8.36 14.26 -3.98
C LYS A 69 -7.92 14.47 -5.42
N PRO A 70 -8.46 13.71 -6.39
CA PRO A 70 -8.22 13.98 -7.79
C PRO A 70 -8.98 15.25 -8.21
N SER A 71 -8.52 15.91 -9.27
CA SER A 71 -9.11 17.18 -9.75
C SER A 71 -10.60 17.10 -10.09
N ASN A 72 -11.12 15.89 -10.30
CA ASN A 72 -12.48 15.61 -10.73
C ASN A 72 -13.37 14.99 -9.65
N GLY A 73 -12.96 14.91 -8.38
CA GLY A 73 -13.86 14.40 -7.35
C GLY A 73 -13.25 13.99 -6.02
N ASN A 74 -13.86 12.95 -5.45
CA ASN A 74 -13.61 12.49 -4.10
C ASN A 74 -12.33 11.65 -4.01
N SER A 75 -11.66 11.71 -2.85
CA SER A 75 -10.56 10.81 -2.53
C SER A 75 -11.07 9.36 -2.42
N LEU A 76 -10.22 8.37 -2.68
CA LEU A 76 -10.60 6.97 -2.54
C LEU A 76 -11.12 6.67 -1.13
N ASN A 77 -10.44 7.19 -0.10
CA ASN A 77 -10.82 6.99 1.31
C ASN A 77 -12.16 7.62 1.70
N SER A 78 -12.62 8.64 0.99
CA SER A 78 -13.97 9.19 1.20
C SER A 78 -15.09 8.37 0.54
N ILE A 79 -14.73 7.44 -0.34
CA ILE A 79 -15.70 6.59 -1.07
C ILE A 79 -15.73 5.18 -0.46
N LEU A 80 -14.57 4.65 -0.04
CA LEU A 80 -14.45 3.30 0.51
C LEU A 80 -15.26 3.12 1.80
N GLY A 81 -15.95 1.98 1.91
CA GLY A 81 -16.54 1.54 3.16
C GLY A 81 -15.46 1.15 4.17
N ILE A 82 -15.30 1.92 5.24
CA ILE A 82 -14.28 1.71 6.28
C ILE A 82 -14.42 0.35 6.97
N GLY A 83 -15.67 -0.11 7.14
CA GLY A 83 -16.00 -1.27 7.96
C GLY A 83 -16.06 -0.94 9.45
N LYS A 84 -16.51 -1.90 10.27
CA LYS A 84 -16.62 -1.71 11.73
C LYS A 84 -15.27 -1.92 12.41
N MET A 85 -15.03 -1.26 13.53
CA MET A 85 -13.89 -1.60 14.39
C MET A 85 -14.10 -3.01 14.98
N LEU A 86 -13.19 -3.94 14.65
CA LEU A 86 -13.22 -5.32 15.12
C LEU A 86 -12.32 -5.57 16.34
N GLN A 87 -11.25 -4.78 16.44
CA GLN A 87 -10.29 -4.94 17.53
C GLN A 87 -10.93 -4.48 18.85
N PRO A 88 -10.85 -5.31 19.91
CA PRO A 88 -11.18 -4.85 21.26
C PRO A 88 -10.29 -3.68 21.65
N ASP A 89 -10.72 -2.91 22.64
CA ASP A 89 -9.89 -1.82 23.16
C ASP A 89 -8.57 -2.36 23.73
N LEU A 90 -7.53 -1.51 23.68
CA LEU A 90 -6.18 -1.89 24.09
C LEU A 90 -6.12 -2.34 25.55
N PHE A 91 -6.93 -1.76 26.44
CA PHE A 91 -6.95 -2.13 27.85
C PHE A 91 -7.46 -3.57 28.03
N THR A 92 -8.56 -3.93 27.36
CA THR A 92 -9.08 -5.30 27.33
C THR A 92 -8.05 -6.29 26.78
N ILE A 93 -7.34 -5.92 25.70
CA ILE A 93 -6.26 -6.76 25.14
C ILE A 93 -5.15 -6.98 26.19
N LEU A 94 -4.69 -5.92 26.86
CA LEU A 94 -3.62 -6.00 27.85
C LEU A 94 -4.01 -6.81 29.09
N VAL A 95 -5.24 -6.67 29.59
CA VAL A 95 -5.74 -7.46 30.73
C VAL A 95 -5.79 -8.94 30.36
N LYS A 96 -6.33 -9.30 29.18
CA LYS A 96 -6.36 -10.69 28.71
C LYS A 96 -4.95 -11.26 28.51
N PHE A 97 -4.04 -10.47 27.96
CA PHE A 97 -2.64 -10.87 27.75
C PHE A 97 -1.93 -11.17 29.07
N ARG A 98 -2.27 -10.46 30.16
CA ARG A 98 -1.70 -10.66 31.50
C ARG A 98 -2.40 -11.73 32.34
N LEU A 99 -3.53 -12.27 31.90
CA LEU A 99 -4.33 -13.24 32.67
C LEU A 99 -3.56 -14.54 32.93
N ASN A 100 -2.76 -14.98 31.96
CA ASN A 100 -2.00 -16.23 32.03
C ASN A 100 -0.54 -15.97 32.39
N ARG A 101 0.10 -16.95 33.05
CA ARG A 101 1.52 -16.90 33.44
C ARG A 101 2.47 -16.76 32.24
N THR A 102 2.05 -17.27 31.08
CA THR A 102 2.85 -17.28 29.85
C THR A 102 2.00 -16.74 28.71
N ALA A 103 2.60 -15.92 27.86
CA ALA A 103 1.97 -15.37 26.67
C ALA A 103 2.92 -15.51 25.47
N PHE A 104 2.34 -15.70 24.29
CA PHE A 104 3.08 -15.72 23.03
C PHE A 104 2.75 -14.46 22.23
N SER A 105 3.77 -13.88 21.61
CA SER A 105 3.64 -12.76 20.69
C SER A 105 4.41 -13.05 19.42
N ALA A 106 3.80 -12.76 18.28
CA ALA A 106 4.43 -12.83 16.96
C ALA A 106 4.04 -11.60 16.15
N ASP A 107 4.92 -11.19 15.24
CA ASP A 107 4.66 -10.12 14.27
C ASP A 107 4.49 -10.74 12.88
N ILE A 108 3.46 -10.31 12.16
CA ILE A 108 3.21 -10.76 10.78
C ILE A 108 3.88 -9.78 9.83
N GLN A 109 4.98 -10.22 9.23
CA GLN A 109 5.70 -9.42 8.25
C GLN A 109 4.77 -9.04 7.09
N GLN A 110 4.71 -7.73 6.80
CA GLN A 110 3.93 -7.18 5.70
C GLN A 110 2.45 -7.65 5.70
N MET A 111 1.80 -7.71 6.88
CA MET A 111 0.45 -8.27 7.07
C MET A 111 -0.58 -7.89 5.99
N TYR A 112 -0.69 -6.61 5.63
CA TYR A 112 -1.64 -6.16 4.59
C TYR A 112 -1.39 -6.82 3.22
N ARG A 113 -0.13 -7.10 2.90
CA ARG A 113 0.27 -7.72 1.64
C ARG A 113 -0.01 -9.23 1.60
N GLN A 114 -0.37 -9.84 2.73
CA GLN A 114 -0.75 -11.24 2.78
C GLN A 114 -2.19 -11.49 2.31
N ILE A 115 -2.94 -10.44 1.97
CA ILE A 115 -4.35 -10.51 1.61
C ILE A 115 -4.51 -9.99 0.18
N LEU A 116 -4.97 -10.86 -0.71
CA LEU A 116 -5.29 -10.50 -2.10
C LEU A 116 -6.59 -9.70 -2.17
N ILE A 117 -6.60 -8.71 -3.05
CA ILE A 117 -7.79 -7.95 -3.44
C ILE A 117 -8.42 -8.63 -4.65
N ASP A 118 -9.74 -8.64 -4.69
CA ASP A 118 -10.51 -9.16 -5.82
C ASP A 118 -10.09 -8.49 -7.13
N GLN A 119 -10.00 -9.27 -8.21
CA GLN A 119 -9.48 -8.78 -9.50
C GLN A 119 -10.27 -7.57 -10.03
N GLU A 120 -11.57 -7.50 -9.77
CA GLU A 120 -12.43 -6.39 -10.19
C GLU A 120 -12.10 -5.10 -9.42
N ASP A 121 -11.75 -5.22 -8.14
CA ASP A 121 -11.43 -4.12 -7.24
C ASP A 121 -10.01 -3.59 -7.41
N GLN A 122 -9.09 -4.37 -7.99
CA GLN A 122 -7.70 -3.94 -8.23
C GLN A 122 -7.60 -2.69 -9.11
N ASN A 123 -8.61 -2.43 -9.96
CA ASN A 123 -8.69 -1.22 -10.79
C ASN A 123 -8.79 0.07 -9.97
N PHE A 124 -9.19 0.00 -8.69
CA PHE A 124 -9.28 1.16 -7.80
C PHE A 124 -8.01 1.42 -6.99
N GLN A 125 -6.98 0.59 -7.17
CA GLN A 125 -5.67 0.75 -6.54
C GLN A 125 -4.57 0.67 -7.59
N CYS A 126 -4.67 1.52 -8.61
CA CYS A 126 -3.63 1.66 -9.62
C CYS A 126 -2.56 2.67 -9.19
N ILE A 127 -1.34 2.51 -9.70
CA ILE A 127 -0.26 3.48 -9.53
C ILE A 127 0.46 3.73 -10.85
N VAL A 128 1.19 4.84 -10.90
CA VAL A 128 2.05 5.18 -12.03
C VAL A 128 3.50 5.09 -11.59
N TRP A 129 4.34 4.35 -12.33
CA TRP A 129 5.75 4.18 -12.00
C TRP A 129 6.62 4.05 -13.24
N ARG A 130 7.84 4.60 -13.16
CA ARG A 130 8.93 4.36 -14.12
C ARG A 130 10.26 4.31 -13.39
N GLU A 131 11.14 3.45 -13.86
CA GLU A 131 12.45 3.24 -13.25
C GLU A 131 13.42 4.41 -13.52
N SER A 132 13.38 5.01 -14.70
CA SER A 132 14.24 6.13 -15.07
C SER A 132 13.43 7.19 -15.81
N LYS A 133 13.99 8.40 -15.93
CA LYS A 133 13.34 9.50 -16.67
C LYS A 133 13.18 9.19 -18.16
N ASP A 134 14.06 8.34 -18.68
CA ASP A 134 14.10 7.93 -20.08
C ASP A 134 13.23 6.69 -20.33
N SER A 135 12.87 5.97 -19.26
CA SER A 135 11.94 4.84 -19.33
C SER A 135 10.51 5.33 -19.56
N PRO A 136 9.69 4.58 -20.32
CA PRO A 136 8.28 4.89 -20.48
C PRO A 136 7.56 4.82 -19.12
N ILE A 137 6.60 5.72 -18.93
CA ILE A 137 5.69 5.67 -17.79
C ILE A 137 4.82 4.41 -17.94
N ARG A 138 4.76 3.61 -16.88
CA ARG A 138 3.91 2.41 -16.82
C ARG A 138 2.87 2.54 -15.71
N GLU A 139 1.73 1.91 -15.94
CA GLU A 139 0.65 1.77 -14.98
C GLU A 139 0.73 0.38 -14.35
N TYR A 140 0.51 0.30 -13.04
CA TYR A 140 0.47 -0.96 -12.30
C TYR A 140 -0.82 -1.03 -11.48
N LYS A 141 -1.39 -2.22 -11.36
CA LYS A 141 -2.44 -2.53 -10.38
C LYS A 141 -1.79 -3.11 -9.14
N LEU A 142 -2.17 -2.64 -7.97
CA LEU A 142 -1.83 -3.30 -6.72
C LEU A 142 -2.77 -4.51 -6.54
N CYS A 143 -2.23 -5.65 -6.14
CA CYS A 143 -2.96 -6.91 -6.07
C CYS A 143 -3.35 -7.30 -4.63
N THR A 144 -2.77 -6.65 -3.63
CA THR A 144 -2.99 -6.94 -2.21
C THR A 144 -3.69 -5.78 -1.51
N VAL A 145 -4.12 -5.97 -0.26
CA VAL A 145 -4.67 -4.86 0.55
C VAL A 145 -3.60 -3.77 0.67
N THR A 146 -3.92 -2.59 0.14
CA THR A 146 -3.01 -1.44 0.14
C THR A 146 -3.18 -0.64 1.42
N TYR A 147 -2.11 -0.56 2.22
CA TYR A 147 -2.07 0.31 3.39
C TYR A 147 -2.19 1.78 2.98
N GLY A 148 -2.84 2.59 3.82
CA GLY A 148 -3.22 3.97 3.46
C GLY A 148 -4.63 4.10 2.87
N THR A 149 -5.27 2.97 2.55
CA THR A 149 -6.71 2.93 2.26
C THR A 149 -7.55 2.86 3.55
N ALA A 150 -8.74 3.44 3.55
CA ALA A 150 -9.58 3.54 4.74
C ALA A 150 -10.08 2.17 5.25
N SER A 151 -10.30 1.22 4.34
CA SER A 151 -10.79 -0.12 4.66
C SER A 151 -9.69 -1.12 5.05
N ALA A 152 -8.40 -0.80 4.81
CA ALA A 152 -7.30 -1.74 5.05
C ALA A 152 -7.25 -2.35 6.47
N PRO A 153 -7.43 -1.59 7.56
CA PRO A 153 -7.44 -2.17 8.91
C PRO A 153 -8.56 -3.17 9.14
N TYR A 154 -9.76 -2.88 8.62
CA TYR A 154 -10.91 -3.78 8.70
C TYR A 154 -10.67 -5.05 7.89
N LEU A 155 -10.23 -4.91 6.64
CA LEU A 155 -9.93 -6.04 5.75
C LEU A 155 -8.87 -6.96 6.35
N ALA A 156 -7.84 -6.41 6.98
CA ALA A 156 -6.78 -7.20 7.61
C ALA A 156 -7.20 -7.93 8.89
N THR A 157 -8.19 -7.43 9.61
CA THR A 157 -8.59 -7.99 10.91
C THR A 157 -9.83 -8.89 10.82
N ARG A 158 -10.60 -8.82 9.73
CA ARG A 158 -11.85 -9.59 9.58
C ARG A 158 -11.64 -11.07 9.30
N CYS A 159 -10.49 -11.45 8.74
CA CYS A 159 -10.17 -12.82 8.33
C CYS A 159 -10.33 -13.83 9.47
#